data_AF-A0A538J1R2-F1
#
_entry.id   AF-A0A538J1R2-F1
#
_cell.length_a   1.000
_cell.length_b   1.000
_cell.length_c   1.000
_cell.angle_alpha   90.00
_cell.angle_beta   90.00
_cell.angle_gamma   90.00
#
_symmetry.space_group_name_H-M   'P 1'
#
loop_
_entity.id
_entity.type
_entity.pdbx_description
1 polymer ?
#
loop_
_entity_poly.entity_id
_entity_poly.type
_entity_poly.pdbx_seq_one_letter_code
_entity_poly.pdbx_strand_id
1 'polypeptide(L)'
;LDWVARDAETALHPSCTCRMGTDRMAVVDPGTLRVHGLDGIRVVDASVMPYVTNGNIYAPVMMIAEKAADLVLGKTPLAPANVPFFRHEHVYATRDS
;
A
#
# COMPACT_ATOMS: atom_id res chain seq x y z
N LEU A 1 0.22 -26.53 -17.41
CA LEU A 1 0.99 -25.40 -16.83
C LEU A 1 1.89 -24.73 -17.88
N ASP A 2 2.24 -25.43 -18.96
CA ASP A 2 3.12 -24.95 -20.04
C ASP A 2 2.68 -23.63 -20.69
N TRP A 3 1.37 -23.42 -20.91
CA TRP A 3 0.84 -22.16 -21.42
C TRP A 3 1.05 -21.00 -20.44
N VAL A 4 0.77 -21.21 -19.14
CA VAL A 4 1.02 -20.20 -18.10
C VAL A 4 2.51 -19.87 -18.02
N ALA A 5 3.39 -20.86 -18.10
CA ALA A 5 4.84 -20.62 -18.05
C ALA A 5 5.36 -19.80 -19.25
N ARG A 6 4.68 -19.87 -20.40
CA ARG A 6 5.06 -19.16 -21.63
C ARG A 6 4.46 -17.76 -21.73
N ASP A 7 3.22 -17.60 -21.29
CA ASP A 7 2.40 -16.42 -21.54
C ASP A 7 2.13 -15.59 -20.28
N ALA A 8 2.60 -16.02 -19.10
CA ALA A 8 2.46 -15.23 -17.89
C ALA A 8 3.31 -13.96 -17.95
N GLU A 9 2.66 -12.83 -17.70
CA GLU A 9 3.32 -11.54 -17.56
C GLU A 9 3.26 -11.04 -16.12
N THR A 10 4.20 -10.16 -15.78
CA THR A 10 4.22 -9.54 -14.46
C THR A 10 3.17 -8.44 -14.41
N ALA A 11 2.30 -8.44 -13.39
CA ALA A 11 1.35 -7.35 -13.13
C ALA A 11 2.01 -6.01 -12.70
N LEU A 12 3.33 -5.86 -12.88
CA LEU A 12 4.17 -4.71 -12.55
C LEU A 12 4.01 -4.18 -11.11
N HIS A 13 3.88 -5.08 -10.13
CA HIS A 13 3.77 -4.75 -8.70
C HIS A 13 4.96 -5.25 -7.86
N PRO A 14 6.22 -4.88 -8.17
CA PRO A 14 7.36 -5.26 -7.35
C PRO A 14 7.22 -4.65 -5.94
N SER A 15 7.38 -5.48 -4.91
CA SER A 15 7.12 -5.12 -3.52
C SER A 15 7.78 -6.11 -2.54
N CYS A 16 7.63 -5.87 -1.24
CA CYS A 16 7.95 -6.80 -0.15
C CYS A 16 9.43 -7.15 0.11
N THR A 17 10.37 -6.58 -0.64
CA THR A 17 11.82 -6.89 -0.52
C THR A 17 12.48 -6.35 0.75
N CYS A 18 11.93 -5.29 1.36
CA CYS A 18 12.38 -4.71 2.63
C CYS A 18 11.27 -4.77 3.68
N ARG A 19 10.56 -5.91 3.75
CA ARG A 19 9.32 -6.02 4.49
C ARG A 19 9.42 -5.55 5.95
N MET A 20 8.38 -4.87 6.39
CA MET A 20 8.18 -4.57 7.80
C MET A 20 7.83 -5.83 8.58
N GLY A 21 8.22 -5.87 9.85
CA GLY A 21 7.89 -6.98 10.75
C GLY A 21 8.72 -7.00 12.02
N THR A 22 8.39 -7.94 12.89
CA THR A 22 9.04 -8.15 14.20
C THR A 22 9.82 -9.46 14.27
N ASP A 23 9.84 -10.23 13.17
CA ASP A 23 10.57 -11.48 13.08
C ASP A 23 11.97 -11.30 12.47
N ARG A 24 12.79 -12.36 12.52
CA ARG A 24 14.20 -12.33 12.12
C ARG A 24 14.45 -11.93 10.66
N MET A 25 13.47 -12.12 9.78
CA MET A 25 13.58 -11.82 8.35
C MET A 25 13.01 -10.43 8.00
N ALA A 26 12.56 -9.64 8.99
CA ALA A 26 12.10 -8.27 8.78
C ALA A 26 13.26 -7.29 8.58
N VAL A 27 13.07 -6.31 7.71
CA VAL A 27 14.07 -5.27 7.41
C VAL A 27 13.77 -3.98 8.15
N VAL A 28 12.49 -3.62 8.28
CA VAL A 28 12.07 -2.41 8.99
C VAL A 28 11.11 -2.69 10.14
N ASP A 29 11.13 -1.83 11.15
CA ASP A 29 10.18 -1.85 12.26
C ASP A 29 8.79 -1.37 11.80
N PRO A 30 7.69 -2.10 12.07
CA PRO A 30 6.36 -1.74 11.60
C PRO A 30 5.79 -0.48 12.26
N GLY A 31 6.26 -0.10 13.45
CA GLY A 31 5.78 1.10 14.15
C GLY A 31 6.41 2.40 13.64
N THR A 32 7.64 2.33 13.12
CA THR A 32 8.47 3.51 12.83
C THR A 32 9.02 3.56 11.41
N LEU A 33 8.93 2.45 10.67
CA LEU A 33 9.56 2.19 9.37
C LEU A 33 11.09 2.38 9.36
N ARG A 34 11.72 2.38 10.54
CA ARG A 34 13.17 2.44 10.68
C ARG A 34 13.78 1.10 10.31
N VAL A 35 14.92 1.14 9.63
CA VAL A 35 15.70 -0.07 9.34
C VAL A 35 16.22 -0.63 10.66
N HIS A 36 15.99 -1.93 10.89
CA HIS A 36 16.45 -2.59 12.10
C HIS A 36 17.98 -2.47 12.22
N GLY A 37 18.45 -2.06 13.41
CA GLY A 37 19.88 -1.92 13.71
C GLY A 37 20.55 -0.66 13.13
N LEU A 38 19.81 0.24 12.48
CA LEU A 38 20.33 1.51 11.97
C LEU A 38 19.54 2.70 12.53
N ASP A 39 20.29 3.73 12.91
CA ASP A 39 19.70 5.00 13.33
C ASP A 39 19.47 5.94 12.14
N GLY A 40 18.39 6.70 12.19
CA GLY A 40 18.11 7.77 11.22
C GLY A 40 17.68 7.31 9.81
N ILE A 41 17.71 6.01 9.50
CA ILE A 41 17.34 5.47 8.18
C ILE A 41 15.95 4.84 8.20
N ARG A 42 15.15 5.12 7.18
CA ARG A 42 13.82 4.53 6.95
C ARG A 42 13.67 4.10 5.49
N VAL A 43 12.82 3.11 5.27
CA VAL A 43 12.36 2.73 3.91
C VAL A 43 10.87 3.05 3.82
N VAL A 44 10.45 3.73 2.75
CA VAL A 44 9.08 4.26 2.62
C VAL A 44 8.61 4.09 1.17
N ASP A 45 8.36 2.84 0.77
CA ASP A 45 7.83 2.49 -0.54
C ASP A 45 7.16 1.10 -0.51
N ALA A 46 6.86 0.51 -1.66
CA ALA A 46 6.22 -0.81 -1.73
C ALA A 46 7.06 -1.96 -1.15
N SER A 47 8.37 -1.80 -1.03
CA SER A 47 9.26 -2.84 -0.52
C SER A 47 8.96 -3.18 0.95
N VAL A 48 8.39 -2.26 1.72
CA VAL A 48 8.09 -2.50 3.15
C VAL A 48 6.82 -3.29 3.38
N MET A 49 5.99 -3.52 2.35
CA MET A 49 4.78 -4.32 2.48
C MET A 49 5.14 -5.76 2.93
N PRO A 50 4.47 -6.34 3.95
CA PRO A 50 4.70 -7.73 4.33
C PRO A 50 4.24 -8.74 3.27
N TYR A 51 3.22 -8.35 2.50
CA TYR A 51 2.65 -9.11 1.39
C TYR A 51 2.05 -8.11 0.39
N VAL A 52 1.97 -8.52 -0.88
CA VAL A 52 1.35 -7.70 -1.93
C VAL A 52 -0.15 -7.57 -1.67
N THR A 53 -0.68 -6.36 -1.82
CA THR A 53 -2.12 -6.10 -1.66
C THR A 53 -2.95 -6.77 -2.76
N ASN A 54 -4.21 -7.08 -2.48
CA ASN A 54 -5.14 -7.60 -3.48
C ASN A 54 -5.64 -6.45 -4.37
N GLY A 55 -4.83 -6.05 -5.34
CA GLY A 55 -5.11 -4.96 -6.28
C GLY A 55 -3.88 -4.10 -6.59
N ASN A 56 -4.10 -3.00 -7.31
CA ASN A 56 -3.06 -2.05 -7.69
C ASN A 56 -2.37 -1.44 -6.46
N ILE A 57 -1.05 -1.45 -6.45
CA ILE A 57 -0.26 -1.06 -5.27
C ILE A 57 -0.09 0.45 -5.10
N TYR A 58 -0.53 1.27 -6.04
CA TYR A 58 -0.38 2.72 -5.99
C TYR A 58 -0.99 3.34 -4.72
N ALA A 59 -2.27 3.08 -4.46
CA ALA A 59 -2.95 3.63 -3.28
C ALA A 59 -2.31 3.14 -1.96
N PRO A 60 -1.98 1.84 -1.80
CA PRO A 60 -1.19 1.36 -0.67
C PRO A 60 0.16 2.06 -0.48
N VAL A 61 0.93 2.32 -1.55
CA VAL A 61 2.21 3.05 -1.47
C VAL A 61 1.99 4.47 -0.99
N MET A 62 0.98 5.18 -1.52
CA MET A 62 0.63 6.51 -1.05
C MET A 62 0.28 6.51 0.44
N MET A 63 -0.50 5.53 0.91
CA MET A 63 -0.84 5.41 2.33
C MET A 63 0.39 5.19 3.23
N ILE A 64 1.36 4.38 2.78
CA ILE A 64 2.63 4.17 3.50
C ILE A 64 3.40 5.48 3.59
N ALA A 65 3.49 6.23 2.49
CA ALA A 65 4.19 7.52 2.46
C ALA A 65 3.56 8.56 3.40
N GLU A 66 2.23 8.71 3.36
CA GLU A 66 1.49 9.61 4.26
C GLU A 66 1.72 9.23 5.72
N LYS A 67 1.59 7.93 6.06
CA LYS A 67 1.83 7.46 7.43
C LYS A 67 3.26 7.70 7.88
N ALA A 68 4.24 7.51 6.99
CA ALA A 68 5.64 7.76 7.29
C ALA A 68 5.92 9.25 7.52
N ALA A 69 5.29 10.14 6.75
CA ALA A 69 5.42 11.59 6.95
C ALA A 69 4.96 12.00 8.35
N ASP A 70 3.82 11.46 8.81
CA ASP A 70 3.33 11.64 10.18
C ASP A 70 4.32 11.13 11.22
N LEU A 71 4.88 9.92 11.04
CA LEU A 71 5.86 9.34 11.95
C LEU A 71 7.17 10.13 12.02
N VAL A 72 7.61 10.70 10.88
CA VAL A 72 8.82 11.52 10.80
C VAL A 72 8.60 12.87 11.48
N LEU A 73 7.42 13.48 11.30
CA LEU A 73 7.07 14.78 11.88
C LEU A 73 6.50 14.70 13.30
N GLY A 74 6.26 13.50 13.83
CA GLY A 74 5.59 13.31 15.12
C GLY A 74 4.14 13.80 15.13
N LYS A 75 3.45 13.70 14.00
CA LYS A 75 2.07 14.16 13.83
C LYS A 75 1.08 13.01 13.98
N THR A 76 -0.11 13.35 14.48
CA THR A 76 -1.27 12.46 14.44
C THR A 76 -1.93 12.57 13.06
N PRO A 77 -2.34 11.44 12.43
CA PRO A 77 -3.06 11.48 11.17
C PRO A 77 -4.31 12.35 11.24
N LEU A 78 -4.62 13.01 10.13
CA LEU A 78 -5.85 13.78 10.00
C LEU A 78 -7.09 12.90 10.18
N ALA A 79 -8.17 13.50 10.66
CA ALA A 79 -9.46 12.83 10.69
C ALA A 79 -9.94 12.49 9.26
N PRO A 80 -10.72 11.42 9.07
CA PRO A 80 -11.26 11.06 7.76
C PRO A 80 -12.03 12.23 7.14
N ALA A 81 -11.70 12.57 5.89
CA ALA A 81 -12.39 13.62 5.16
C ALA A 81 -13.63 13.05 4.44
N ASN A 82 -14.79 13.64 4.67
CA ASN A 82 -16.01 13.36 3.90
C ASN A 82 -16.10 14.31 2.71
N VAL A 83 -15.36 14.00 1.64
CA VAL A 83 -15.35 14.79 0.40
C VAL A 83 -16.36 14.25 -0.60
N PRO A 84 -17.04 15.10 -1.40
CA PRO A 84 -17.83 14.64 -2.54
C PRO A 84 -16.93 13.85 -3.49
N PHE A 85 -17.36 12.64 -3.84
CA PHE A 85 -16.70 11.83 -4.86
C PHE A 85 -17.73 11.41 -5.92
N PHE A 86 -17.26 11.19 -7.14
CA PHE A 86 -18.13 10.79 -8.23
C PHE A 86 -18.81 9.45 -7.90
N ARG A 87 -20.15 9.46 -7.87
CA ARG A 87 -20.98 8.26 -7.84
C ARG A 87 -21.73 8.20 -9.17
N HIS A 88 -21.55 7.10 -9.90
CA HIS A 88 -22.37 6.84 -11.08
C HIS A 88 -23.79 6.46 -10.61
N GLU A 89 -24.76 7.35 -10.79
CA GLU A 89 -26.17 7.03 -10.57
C GLU A 89 -26.62 6.01 -11.62
N HIS A 90 -27.00 4.80 -11.18
CA HIS A 90 -27.71 3.85 -12.03
C HIS A 90 -29.12 4.36 -12.28
N VAL A 91 -29.31 5.14 -13.34
CA VAL A 91 -30.64 5.45 -13.86
C VAL A 91 -31.19 4.19 -14.54
N TYR A 92 -31.80 3.29 -13.78
CA TYR A 92 -32.74 2.36 -14.37
C TYR A 92 -33.94 3.18 -14.80
N ALA A 93 -34.03 3.43 -16.11
CA ALA A 93 -35.23 3.97 -16.72
C ALA A 93 -36.42 3.12 -16.26
N THR A 94 -37.33 3.75 -15.53
CA THR A 94 -38.69 3.26 -15.32
C THR A 94 -39.26 2.90 -16.68
N ARG A 95 -39.33 1.59 -16.99
CA ARG A 95 -40.18 1.10 -18.07
C ARG A 95 -41.60 1.19 -17.53
N ASP A 96 -42.34 2.15 -18.05
CA ASP A 96 -43.79 2.28 -17.86
C ASP A 96 -44.46 0.92 -18.12
N SER A 97 -45.33 0.54 -17.18
CA SER A 97 -46.30 -0.55 -17.28
C SER A 97 -47.66 -0.01 -17.72
#